data_AF-A0A940PKS9-F1
#
_entry.id   AF-A0A940PKS9-F1
#
_cell.length_a   1.000
_cell.length_b   1.000
_cell.length_c   1.000
_cell.angle_alpha   90.00
_cell.angle_beta   90.00
_cell.angle_gamma   90.00
#
_symmetry.space_group_name_H-M   'P 1'
#
loop_
_entity.id
_entity.type
_entity.pdbx_description
1 polymer ?
#
loop_
_entity_poly.entity_id
_entity_poly.type
_entity_poly.pdbx_seq_one_letter_code
_entity_poly.pdbx_strand_id
1 'polypeptide(L)'
;MVYVTEALLYVSFSVLLGGLIIGLIPEDKRPHIVVPQSVLIAACAAIPILSFFPVHVAIKFFANAFEDTYWSLIDDVLININVGNAWLWSIGLTIPLMMLFLVKAFKDDKTTPYVAIVFTLAQIVAFGWASHSSGMYRWEGFLLHTAHFLAVVVWIGLLFVTGRFAKDNRNWEAFLKWFSPLSMICVGVTILAGFMMMNLLEPNYVHSWVFSYGQALLIKHLLIIPLLIFAFFNGFLIKNKLKRNPQFNPVSWLRAESMIAFLIFSITAIMGQQTPSHDIAEALEFGLQPSQLFSLFFRGEVSPDTLLQLSLSPLSVTFATVSVLSLILMLYFFYKKERYVPVLMMSLLFVITTYLSLMLGIK
;
A
#
# COMPACT_ATOMS: atom_id res chain seq x y z
N MET A 1 9.50 6.53 13.55
CA MET A 1 8.54 5.59 14.18
C MET A 1 7.20 5.59 13.47
N VAL A 2 6.62 6.74 13.14
CA VAL A 2 5.30 6.84 12.48
C VAL A 2 5.19 6.12 11.12
N TYR A 3 6.25 6.14 10.29
CA TYR A 3 6.27 5.41 9.02
C TYR A 3 6.09 3.88 9.18
N VAL A 4 6.69 3.31 10.22
CA VAL A 4 6.59 1.87 10.49
C VAL A 4 5.18 1.52 10.97
N THR A 5 4.60 2.35 11.83
CA THR A 5 3.26 2.11 12.36
C THR A 5 2.19 2.24 11.28
N GLU A 6 2.33 3.19 10.36
CA GLU A 6 1.44 3.27 9.19
C GLU A 6 1.61 2.07 8.25
N ALA A 7 2.84 1.65 7.93
CA ALA A 7 3.03 0.47 7.09
C ALA A 7 2.39 -0.78 7.70
N LEU A 8 2.54 -0.97 9.02
CA LEU A 8 1.90 -2.06 9.76
C LEU A 8 0.38 -1.90 9.86
N LEU A 9 -0.15 -0.67 9.83
CA LEU A 9 -1.59 -0.42 9.81
C LEU A 9 -2.20 -0.93 8.49
N TYR A 10 -1.57 -0.65 7.35
CA TYR A 10 -1.97 -1.19 6.04
C TYR A 10 -1.94 -2.72 6.03
N VAL A 11 -0.90 -3.32 6.62
CA VAL A 11 -0.80 -4.79 6.77
C VAL A 11 -1.92 -5.32 7.66
N SER A 12 -2.25 -4.63 8.76
CA SER A 12 -3.29 -5.07 9.71
C SER A 12 -4.67 -5.08 9.05
N PHE A 13 -5.04 -4.02 8.34
CA PHE A 13 -6.27 -3.99 7.53
C PHE A 13 -6.30 -5.09 6.48
N SER A 14 -5.19 -5.28 5.76
CA SER A 14 -5.07 -6.30 4.71
C SER A 14 -5.25 -7.72 5.25
N VAL A 15 -4.58 -8.06 6.37
CA VAL A 15 -4.68 -9.38 7.00
C VAL A 15 -6.08 -9.62 7.56
N LEU A 16 -6.65 -8.63 8.24
CA LEU A 16 -7.98 -8.73 8.82
C LEU A 16 -9.05 -8.95 7.75
N LEU A 17 -9.12 -8.06 6.75
CA LEU A 17 -10.13 -8.16 5.70
C LEU A 17 -9.90 -9.37 4.80
N GLY A 18 -8.66 -9.65 4.40
CA GLY A 18 -8.32 -10.83 3.62
C GLY A 18 -8.69 -12.14 4.35
N GLY A 19 -8.47 -12.20 5.66
CA GLY A 19 -8.81 -13.37 6.48
C GLY A 19 -10.31 -13.58 6.61
N LEU A 20 -11.06 -12.49 6.82
CA LEU A 20 -12.52 -12.51 6.86
C LEU A 20 -13.14 -12.92 5.52
N ILE A 21 -12.67 -12.35 4.40
CA ILE A 21 -13.15 -12.70 3.06
C ILE A 21 -12.85 -14.17 2.78
N ILE A 22 -11.61 -14.63 3.00
CA ILE A 22 -11.28 -16.05 2.82
C ILE A 22 -12.22 -16.92 3.65
N GLY A 23 -12.48 -16.57 4.91
CA GLY A 23 -13.40 -17.26 5.81
C GLY A 23 -14.81 -17.49 5.24
N LEU A 24 -15.31 -16.58 4.41
CA LEU A 24 -16.61 -16.69 3.74
C LEU A 24 -16.61 -17.55 2.48
N ILE A 25 -15.44 -17.82 1.89
CA ILE A 25 -15.34 -18.60 0.66
C ILE A 25 -15.47 -20.11 0.99
N PRO A 26 -16.37 -20.84 0.31
CA PRO A 26 -16.52 -22.29 0.48
C PRO A 26 -15.21 -23.07 0.27
N GLU A 27 -15.02 -24.18 1.00
CA GLU A 27 -13.80 -25.00 0.96
C GLU A 27 -13.49 -25.62 -0.41
N ASP A 28 -14.51 -25.88 -1.23
CA ASP A 28 -14.37 -26.36 -2.61
C ASP A 28 -13.87 -25.28 -3.59
N LYS A 29 -13.89 -24.00 -3.17
CA LYS A 29 -13.49 -22.84 -3.99
C LYS A 29 -12.19 -22.18 -3.56
N ARG A 30 -11.48 -22.76 -2.60
CA ARG A 30 -10.20 -22.24 -2.09
C ARG A 30 -9.24 -23.38 -1.72
N PRO A 31 -7.92 -23.17 -1.75
CA PRO A 31 -6.99 -24.09 -1.12
C PRO A 31 -7.23 -24.17 0.38
N HIS A 32 -6.65 -25.19 1.02
CA HIS A 32 -6.74 -25.32 2.46
C HIS A 32 -5.93 -24.20 3.13
N ILE A 33 -6.62 -23.11 3.51
CA ILE A 33 -6.06 -21.94 4.17
C ILE A 33 -6.53 -21.94 5.61
N VAL A 34 -5.59 -22.00 6.55
CA VAL A 34 -5.88 -21.97 7.99
C VAL A 34 -5.33 -20.68 8.58
N VAL A 35 -6.21 -19.69 8.72
CA VAL A 35 -5.88 -18.42 9.39
C VAL A 35 -6.12 -18.58 10.89
N PRO A 36 -5.09 -18.50 11.75
CA PRO A 36 -5.29 -18.58 13.18
C PRO A 36 -6.14 -17.40 13.66
N GLN A 37 -7.10 -17.68 14.55
CA GLN A 37 -7.94 -16.65 15.15
C GLN A 37 -7.12 -15.59 15.89
N SER A 38 -5.98 -15.98 16.50
CA SER A 38 -5.04 -15.06 17.13
C SER A 38 -4.46 -14.02 16.16
N VAL A 39 -4.29 -14.36 14.88
CA VAL A 39 -3.81 -13.42 13.85
C VAL A 39 -4.89 -12.38 13.54
N LEU A 40 -6.16 -12.79 13.45
CA LEU A 40 -7.28 -11.85 13.24
C LEU A 40 -7.47 -10.93 14.44
N ILE A 41 -7.39 -11.48 15.66
CA ILE A 41 -7.44 -10.70 16.91
C ILE A 41 -6.27 -9.72 16.97
N ALA A 42 -5.05 -10.16 16.67
CA ALA A 42 -3.87 -9.29 16.67
C ALA A 42 -3.99 -8.16 15.64
N ALA A 43 -4.44 -8.47 14.41
CA ALA A 43 -4.66 -7.47 13.37
C ALA A 43 -5.75 -6.47 13.78
N CYS A 44 -6.85 -6.95 14.35
CA CYS A 44 -7.95 -6.11 14.85
C CYS A 44 -7.49 -5.18 15.99
N ALA A 45 -6.77 -5.70 16.97
CA ALA A 45 -6.25 -4.91 18.08
C ALA A 45 -5.15 -3.92 17.64
N ALA A 46 -4.35 -4.30 16.64
CA ALA A 46 -3.29 -3.45 16.12
C ALA A 46 -3.83 -2.18 15.44
N ILE A 47 -5.02 -2.21 14.82
CA ILE A 47 -5.57 -1.06 14.09
C ILE A 47 -5.63 0.22 14.96
N PRO A 48 -6.34 0.27 16.11
CA PRO A 48 -6.40 1.47 16.95
C PRO A 48 -5.05 1.80 17.62
N ILE A 49 -4.20 0.80 17.89
CA ILE A 49 -2.87 1.03 18.50
C ILE A 49 -1.95 1.75 17.50
N LEU A 50 -1.92 1.26 16.26
CA LEU A 50 -1.04 1.80 15.21
C LEU A 50 -1.56 3.13 14.66
N SER A 51 -2.88 3.30 14.55
CA SER A 51 -3.50 4.55 14.07
C SER A 51 -3.45 5.68 15.10
N PHE A 52 -3.06 5.42 16.36
CA PHE A 52 -2.79 6.48 17.34
C PHE A 52 -1.54 7.31 16.98
N PHE A 53 -0.56 6.74 16.28
CA PHE A 53 0.70 7.44 16.03
C PHE A 53 0.54 8.72 15.18
N PRO A 54 -0.27 8.74 14.10
CA PRO A 54 -0.64 9.99 13.42
C PRO A 54 -1.31 11.01 14.34
N VAL A 55 -2.19 10.58 15.26
CA VAL A 55 -2.82 11.47 16.26
C VAL A 55 -1.75 12.07 17.17
N HIS A 56 -0.82 11.25 17.66
CA HIS A 56 0.30 11.71 18.48
C HIS A 56 1.18 12.74 17.75
N VAL A 57 1.43 12.55 16.46
CA VAL A 57 2.16 13.53 15.62
C VAL A 57 1.37 14.83 15.51
N ALA A 58 0.04 14.77 15.30
CA ALA A 58 -0.81 15.94 15.24
C ALA A 58 -0.81 16.74 16.56
N ILE A 59 -0.94 16.06 17.71
CA ILE A 59 -0.89 16.73 19.02
C ILE A 59 0.46 17.44 19.22
N LYS A 60 1.57 16.78 18.90
CA LYS A 60 2.90 17.41 18.99
C LYS A 60 3.05 18.61 18.06
N PHE A 61 2.53 18.51 16.84
CA PHE A 61 2.56 19.59 15.87
C PHE A 61 1.84 20.83 16.42
N PHE A 62 0.60 20.68 16.90
CA PHE A 62 -0.16 21.80 17.46
C PHE A 62 0.41 22.32 18.78
N ALA A 63 0.93 21.45 19.65
CA ALA A 63 1.59 21.88 20.89
C ALA A 63 2.77 22.80 20.61
N ASN A 64 3.60 22.44 19.63
CA ASN A 64 4.71 23.29 19.22
C ASN A 64 4.25 24.57 18.51
N ALA A 65 3.21 24.49 17.68
CA ALA A 65 2.72 25.62 16.90
C ALA A 65 2.02 26.70 17.76
N PHE A 66 1.32 26.29 18.82
CA PHE A 66 0.60 27.19 19.73
C PHE A 66 1.36 27.48 21.03
N GLU A 67 2.60 26.99 21.17
CA GLU A 67 3.40 27.08 22.40
C GLU A 67 2.66 26.57 23.65
N ASP A 68 1.86 25.51 23.48
CA ASP A 68 1.03 24.90 24.52
C ASP A 68 1.56 23.49 24.89
N THR A 69 1.01 22.87 25.95
CA THR A 69 1.42 21.55 26.40
C THR A 69 0.76 20.43 25.58
N TYR A 70 1.45 19.28 25.51
CA TYR A 70 0.88 18.09 24.88
C TYR A 70 -0.47 17.69 25.48
N TRP A 71 -0.63 17.81 26.81
CA TRP A 71 -1.79 17.32 27.54
C TRP A 71 -3.02 18.21 27.38
N SER A 72 -2.85 19.53 27.27
CA SER A 72 -3.96 20.48 27.07
C SER A 72 -4.61 20.30 25.69
N LEU A 73 -3.84 19.90 24.68
CA LEU A 73 -4.33 19.76 23.31
C LEU A 73 -4.88 18.37 22.94
N ILE A 74 -4.87 17.40 23.87
CA ILE A 74 -5.37 16.05 23.59
C ILE A 74 -6.85 16.11 23.19
N ASP A 75 -7.68 16.75 24.02
CA ASP A 75 -9.13 16.79 23.80
C ASP A 75 -9.46 17.53 22.50
N ASP A 76 -8.78 18.65 22.25
CA ASP A 76 -8.96 19.43 21.02
C ASP A 76 -8.60 18.63 19.78
N VAL A 77 -7.48 17.92 19.78
CA VAL A 77 -7.09 17.10 18.62
C VAL A 77 -8.00 15.89 18.45
N LEU A 78 -8.39 15.23 19.54
CA LEU A 78 -9.26 14.05 19.49
C LEU A 78 -10.68 14.39 19.00
N ILE A 79 -11.22 15.54 19.38
CA ILE A 79 -12.60 15.92 19.09
C ILE A 79 -12.70 16.71 17.79
N ASN A 80 -11.82 17.70 17.59
CA ASN A 80 -11.96 18.71 16.55
C ASN A 80 -11.12 18.44 15.28
N ILE A 81 -10.14 17.53 15.33
CA ILE A 81 -9.31 17.19 14.17
C ILE A 81 -9.72 15.83 13.61
N ASN A 82 -9.88 15.74 12.29
CA ASN A 82 -10.33 14.52 11.59
C ASN A 82 -9.52 13.27 11.98
N VAL A 83 -8.19 13.39 12.13
CA VAL A 83 -7.33 12.26 12.50
C VAL A 83 -7.65 11.72 13.90
N GLY A 84 -7.92 12.62 14.86
CA GLY A 84 -8.29 12.25 16.22
C GLY A 84 -9.70 11.67 16.28
N ASN A 85 -10.66 12.29 15.58
CA ASN A 85 -12.03 11.81 15.53
C ASN A 85 -12.12 10.41 14.91
N ALA A 86 -11.42 10.18 13.79
CA ALA A 86 -11.34 8.86 13.16
C ALA A 86 -10.68 7.81 14.06
N TRP A 87 -9.72 8.19 14.90
CA TRP A 87 -9.12 7.29 15.88
C TRP A 87 -10.13 6.89 16.98
N LEU A 88 -10.96 7.83 17.47
CA LEU A 88 -12.05 7.50 18.40
C LEU A 88 -13.06 6.53 17.76
N TRP A 89 -13.45 6.75 16.50
CA TRP A 89 -14.26 5.80 15.74
C TRP A 89 -13.56 4.44 15.60
N SER A 90 -12.25 4.43 15.34
CA SER A 90 -11.47 3.20 15.25
C SER A 90 -11.54 2.39 16.55
N ILE A 91 -11.38 3.02 17.71
CA ILE A 91 -11.57 2.37 19.02
C ILE A 91 -13.00 1.84 19.15
N GLY A 92 -13.99 2.71 18.93
CA GLY A 92 -15.41 2.37 19.09
C GLY A 92 -15.84 1.19 18.21
N LEU A 93 -15.31 1.09 16.99
CA LEU A 93 -15.56 -0.01 16.04
C LEU A 93 -14.74 -1.26 16.35
N THR A 94 -13.56 -1.12 16.95
CA THR A 94 -12.70 -2.25 17.34
C THR A 94 -13.32 -3.06 18.47
N ILE A 95 -13.96 -2.40 19.45
CA ILE A 95 -14.58 -3.07 20.61
C ILE A 95 -15.59 -4.16 20.20
N PRO A 96 -16.67 -3.86 19.44
CA PRO A 96 -17.63 -4.87 19.02
C PRO A 96 -16.97 -5.90 18.08
N LEU A 97 -16.04 -5.49 17.21
CA LEU A 97 -15.31 -6.42 16.34
C LEU A 97 -14.48 -7.43 17.13
N MET A 98 -13.81 -7.00 18.21
CA MET A 98 -13.10 -7.89 19.13
C MET A 98 -14.04 -8.81 19.89
N MET A 99 -15.24 -8.35 20.28
CA MET A 99 -16.25 -9.20 20.90
C MET A 99 -16.67 -10.36 19.98
N LEU A 100 -16.83 -10.10 18.68
CA LEU A 100 -17.14 -11.15 17.68
C LEU A 100 -16.07 -12.25 17.65
N PHE A 101 -14.81 -11.90 17.89
CA PHE A 101 -13.72 -12.88 17.94
C PHE A 101 -13.52 -13.52 19.31
N LEU A 102 -13.79 -12.85 20.42
CA LEU A 102 -13.46 -13.38 21.76
C LEU A 102 -14.62 -14.12 22.43
N VAL A 103 -15.87 -13.77 22.11
CA VAL A 103 -17.04 -14.36 22.77
C VAL A 103 -17.41 -15.68 22.10
N LYS A 104 -17.40 -16.77 22.89
CA LYS A 104 -17.69 -18.14 22.41
C LYS A 104 -19.03 -18.26 21.67
N ALA A 105 -20.05 -17.50 22.09
CA ALA A 105 -21.37 -17.52 21.48
C ALA A 105 -21.38 -17.15 19.98
N PHE A 106 -20.41 -16.35 19.52
CA PHE A 106 -20.33 -15.92 18.12
C PHE A 106 -19.43 -16.81 17.25
N LYS A 107 -18.67 -17.72 17.86
CA LYS A 107 -17.59 -18.46 17.17
C LYS A 107 -18.10 -19.37 16.04
N ASP A 108 -19.25 -20.00 16.25
CA ASP A 108 -19.84 -20.97 15.32
C ASP A 108 -21.05 -20.38 14.55
N ASP A 109 -21.35 -19.10 14.77
CA ASP A 109 -22.45 -18.43 14.09
C ASP A 109 -22.08 -18.05 12.65
N LYS A 110 -22.98 -18.37 11.71
CA LYS A 110 -22.74 -18.16 10.27
C LYS A 110 -22.80 -16.69 9.87
N THR A 111 -23.40 -15.82 10.69
CA THR A 111 -23.55 -14.39 10.41
C THR A 111 -22.35 -13.58 10.91
N THR A 112 -21.64 -14.07 11.94
CA THR A 112 -20.47 -13.42 12.55
C THR A 112 -19.45 -12.88 11.55
N PRO A 113 -19.00 -13.63 10.52
CA PRO A 113 -17.98 -13.11 9.61
C PRO A 113 -18.51 -11.96 8.73
N TYR A 114 -19.79 -11.96 8.38
CA TYR A 114 -20.41 -10.85 7.64
C TYR A 114 -20.46 -9.58 8.49
N VAL A 115 -20.87 -9.70 9.74
CA VAL A 115 -20.89 -8.57 10.69
C VAL A 115 -19.47 -8.04 10.93
N ALA A 116 -18.48 -8.92 11.05
CA ALA A 116 -17.08 -8.54 11.20
C ALA A 116 -16.55 -7.77 9.98
N ILE A 117 -16.95 -8.16 8.76
CA ILE A 117 -16.61 -7.40 7.54
C ILE A 117 -17.25 -6.02 7.58
N VAL A 118 -18.52 -5.89 8.00
CA VAL A 118 -19.18 -4.57 8.10
C VAL A 118 -18.42 -3.63 9.03
N PHE A 119 -18.01 -4.10 10.22
CA PHE A 119 -17.19 -3.30 11.14
C PHE A 119 -15.81 -2.96 10.54
N THR A 120 -15.19 -3.90 9.84
CA THR A 120 -13.89 -3.66 9.16
C THR A 120 -14.03 -2.62 8.04
N LEU A 121 -15.11 -2.66 7.27
CA LEU A 121 -15.42 -1.66 6.24
C LEU A 121 -15.70 -0.28 6.85
N ALA A 122 -16.42 -0.22 7.98
CA ALA A 122 -16.63 1.02 8.70
C ALA A 122 -15.30 1.64 9.18
N GLN A 123 -14.34 0.81 9.62
CA GLN A 123 -13.00 1.29 9.97
C GLN A 123 -12.21 1.79 8.76
N ILE A 124 -12.33 1.12 7.61
CA ILE A 124 -11.74 1.58 6.33
C ILE A 124 -12.30 2.95 5.93
N VAL A 125 -13.60 3.16 6.10
CA VAL A 125 -14.26 4.45 5.85
C VAL A 125 -13.74 5.52 6.82
N ALA A 126 -13.64 5.22 8.12
CA ALA A 126 -13.07 6.15 9.10
C ALA A 126 -11.61 6.51 8.77
N PHE A 127 -10.80 5.54 8.34
CA PHE A 127 -9.42 5.77 7.91
C PHE A 127 -9.35 6.64 6.65
N GLY A 128 -10.22 6.40 5.67
CA GLY A 128 -10.32 7.25 4.48
C GLY A 128 -10.74 8.69 4.80
N TRP A 129 -11.61 8.88 5.79
CA TRP A 129 -12.04 10.21 6.23
C TRP A 129 -10.91 11.01 6.91
N ALA A 130 -10.02 10.34 7.64
CA ALA A 130 -8.82 10.95 8.23
C ALA A 130 -7.69 11.27 7.23
N SER A 131 -7.82 10.87 5.96
CA SER A 131 -6.75 11.04 4.98
C SER A 131 -6.49 12.53 4.63
N HIS A 132 -5.25 12.83 4.24
CA HIS A 132 -4.86 14.15 3.72
C HIS A 132 -5.74 14.59 2.54
N SER A 133 -6.04 13.66 1.62
CA SER A 133 -6.91 13.92 0.47
C SER A 133 -8.31 14.37 0.90
N SER A 134 -8.89 13.73 1.92
CA SER A 134 -10.18 14.13 2.50
C SER A 134 -10.11 15.53 3.13
N GLY A 135 -9.02 15.85 3.83
CA GLY A 135 -8.81 17.18 4.43
C GLY A 135 -8.74 18.30 3.39
N MET A 136 -8.05 18.08 2.28
CA MET A 136 -7.84 19.11 1.23
C MET A 136 -9.00 19.18 0.23
N TYR A 137 -9.50 18.02 -0.23
CA TYR A 137 -10.46 17.90 -1.34
C TYR A 137 -11.83 17.37 -0.91
N ARG A 138 -12.10 17.36 0.41
CA ARG A 138 -13.39 16.98 1.00
C ARG A 138 -13.89 15.63 0.48
N TRP A 139 -15.08 15.60 -0.11
CA TRP A 139 -15.76 14.38 -0.53
C TRP A 139 -15.03 13.65 -1.66
N GLU A 140 -14.45 14.38 -2.60
CA GLU A 140 -13.70 13.77 -3.71
C GLU A 140 -12.47 13.03 -3.19
N GLY A 141 -11.65 13.71 -2.38
CA GLY A 141 -10.48 13.11 -1.77
C GLY A 141 -10.84 11.94 -0.84
N PHE A 142 -11.91 12.06 -0.06
CA PHE A 142 -12.44 10.98 0.78
C PHE A 142 -12.83 9.74 -0.03
N LEU A 143 -13.63 9.90 -1.09
CA LEU A 143 -14.09 8.79 -1.91
C LEU A 143 -12.94 8.11 -2.63
N LEU A 144 -12.05 8.88 -3.26
CA LEU A 144 -10.90 8.34 -3.97
C LEU A 144 -9.95 7.59 -3.04
N HIS A 145 -9.64 8.16 -1.87
CA HIS A 145 -8.77 7.51 -0.89
C HIS A 145 -9.40 6.23 -0.34
N THR A 146 -10.68 6.28 0.02
CA THR A 146 -11.41 5.12 0.55
C THR A 146 -11.49 4.00 -0.49
N ALA A 147 -11.83 4.33 -1.75
CA ALA A 147 -11.90 3.36 -2.83
C ALA A 147 -10.53 2.75 -3.15
N HIS A 148 -9.48 3.57 -3.22
CA HIS A 148 -8.11 3.11 -3.42
C HIS A 148 -7.67 2.18 -2.28
N PHE A 149 -7.84 2.62 -1.03
CA PHE A 149 -7.43 1.85 0.14
C PHE A 149 -8.20 0.53 0.24
N LEU A 150 -9.53 0.55 0.08
CA LEU A 150 -10.36 -0.66 0.08
C LEU A 150 -9.92 -1.66 -0.98
N ALA A 151 -9.74 -1.20 -2.23
CA ALA A 151 -9.32 -2.05 -3.32
C ALA A 151 -7.96 -2.71 -3.04
N VAL A 152 -7.02 -1.95 -2.50
CA VAL A 152 -5.70 -2.42 -2.11
C VAL A 152 -5.77 -3.45 -0.99
N VAL A 153 -6.48 -3.18 0.11
CA VAL A 153 -6.54 -4.10 1.26
C VAL A 153 -7.32 -5.37 0.96
N VAL A 154 -8.30 -5.33 0.03
CA VAL A 154 -8.95 -6.54 -0.48
C VAL A 154 -7.98 -7.37 -1.33
N TRP A 155 -7.38 -6.76 -2.35
CA TRP A 155 -6.49 -7.48 -3.27
C TRP A 155 -5.24 -8.02 -2.56
N ILE A 156 -4.48 -7.14 -1.90
CA ILE A 156 -3.25 -7.49 -1.21
C ILE A 156 -3.55 -8.33 0.04
N GLY A 157 -4.66 -8.09 0.73
CA GLY A 157 -5.07 -8.90 1.88
C GLY A 157 -5.30 -10.36 1.52
N LEU A 158 -6.02 -10.62 0.44
CA LEU A 158 -6.22 -11.98 -0.08
C LEU A 158 -4.89 -12.62 -0.51
N LEU A 159 -3.98 -11.86 -1.13
CA LEU A 159 -2.63 -12.33 -1.47
C LEU A 159 -1.81 -12.70 -0.23
N PHE A 160 -1.76 -11.82 0.78
CA PHE A 160 -1.01 -12.04 2.02
C PHE A 160 -1.53 -13.26 2.77
N VAL A 161 -2.84 -13.33 2.96
CA VAL A 161 -3.47 -14.42 3.71
C VAL A 161 -3.28 -15.75 3.00
N THR A 162 -3.54 -15.80 1.68
CA THR A 162 -3.35 -17.03 0.90
C THR A 162 -1.87 -17.42 0.84
N GLY A 163 -0.99 -16.47 0.52
CA GLY A 163 0.46 -16.71 0.43
C GLY A 163 1.09 -17.18 1.74
N ARG A 164 0.58 -16.71 2.89
CA ARG A 164 1.11 -17.09 4.21
C ARG A 164 0.48 -18.35 4.79
N PHE A 165 -0.84 -18.48 4.70
CA PHE A 165 -1.61 -19.47 5.46
C PHE A 165 -2.12 -20.66 4.65
N ALA A 166 -1.95 -20.68 3.32
CA ALA A 166 -2.21 -21.89 2.52
C ALA A 166 -1.28 -23.03 2.95
N LYS A 167 -1.87 -24.21 3.19
CA LYS A 167 -1.18 -25.44 3.60
C LYS A 167 -0.94 -26.40 2.44
N ASP A 168 -1.74 -26.28 1.39
CA ASP A 168 -1.66 -27.08 0.19
C ASP A 168 -2.12 -26.30 -1.05
N ASN A 169 -2.10 -26.97 -2.20
CA ASN A 169 -2.47 -26.41 -3.50
C ASN A 169 -3.81 -26.99 -4.00
N ARG A 170 -4.62 -27.60 -3.14
CA ARG A 170 -5.93 -28.15 -3.54
C ARG A 170 -6.83 -27.02 -4.01
N ASN A 171 -7.76 -27.29 -4.92
CA ASN A 171 -8.73 -26.31 -5.44
C ASN A 171 -8.13 -24.99 -5.95
N TRP A 172 -6.83 -24.93 -6.29
CA TRP A 172 -6.18 -23.69 -6.71
C TRP A 172 -6.78 -23.11 -8.00
N GLU A 173 -7.17 -23.97 -8.95
CA GLU A 173 -7.88 -23.51 -10.13
C GLU A 173 -9.25 -22.90 -9.78
N ALA A 174 -9.98 -23.48 -8.81
CA ALA A 174 -11.24 -22.92 -8.35
C ALA A 174 -11.05 -21.57 -7.64
N PHE A 175 -9.97 -21.43 -6.86
CA PHE A 175 -9.57 -20.17 -6.25
C PHE A 175 -9.32 -19.08 -7.31
N LEU A 176 -8.50 -19.37 -8.33
CA LEU A 176 -8.19 -18.41 -9.39
C LEU A 176 -9.42 -18.00 -10.22
N LYS A 177 -10.47 -18.84 -10.30
CA LYS A 177 -11.68 -18.50 -11.07
C LYS A 177 -12.43 -17.28 -10.50
N TRP A 178 -12.41 -17.07 -9.18
CA TRP A 178 -13.06 -15.92 -8.55
C TRP A 178 -12.06 -14.87 -8.08
N PHE A 179 -10.87 -15.29 -7.64
CA PHE A 179 -9.85 -14.38 -7.15
C PHE A 179 -9.27 -13.52 -8.29
N SER A 180 -8.97 -14.09 -9.46
CA SER A 180 -8.37 -13.33 -10.56
C SER A 180 -9.30 -12.21 -11.09
N PRO A 181 -10.61 -12.43 -11.32
CA PRO A 181 -11.52 -11.34 -11.66
C PRO A 181 -11.62 -10.26 -10.58
N LEU A 182 -11.71 -10.66 -9.31
CA LEU A 182 -11.76 -9.72 -8.19
C LEU A 182 -10.47 -8.88 -8.12
N SER A 183 -9.30 -9.50 -8.23
CA SER A 183 -8.02 -8.79 -8.20
C SER A 183 -7.87 -7.84 -9.38
N MET A 184 -8.33 -8.20 -10.59
CA MET A 184 -8.34 -7.28 -11.74
C MET A 184 -9.23 -6.05 -11.49
N ILE A 185 -10.40 -6.23 -10.89
CA ILE A 185 -11.27 -5.10 -10.51
C ILE A 185 -10.57 -4.21 -9.48
N CYS A 186 -10.01 -4.81 -8.42
CA CYS A 186 -9.26 -4.08 -7.40
C CYS A 186 -8.05 -3.33 -7.97
N VAL A 187 -7.28 -3.96 -8.87
CA VAL A 187 -6.17 -3.31 -9.58
C VAL A 187 -6.68 -2.11 -10.39
N GLY A 188 -7.76 -2.29 -11.15
CA GLY A 188 -8.36 -1.21 -11.94
C GLY A 188 -8.79 -0.03 -11.08
N VAL A 189 -9.51 -0.29 -9.97
CA VAL A 189 -9.92 0.75 -9.01
C VAL A 189 -8.71 1.42 -8.35
N THR A 190 -7.69 0.63 -7.95
CA THR A 190 -6.46 1.15 -7.34
C THR A 190 -5.73 2.10 -8.28
N ILE A 191 -5.56 1.71 -9.54
CA ILE A 191 -4.91 2.52 -10.57
C ILE A 191 -5.72 3.78 -10.84
N LEU A 192 -7.02 3.65 -11.11
CA LEU A 192 -7.88 4.78 -11.44
C LEU A 192 -7.93 5.80 -10.29
N ALA A 193 -8.27 5.35 -9.08
CA ALA A 193 -8.34 6.24 -7.92
C ALA A 193 -6.95 6.80 -7.56
N GLY A 194 -5.89 6.02 -7.74
CA GLY A 194 -4.51 6.45 -7.53
C GLY A 194 -4.09 7.58 -8.47
N PHE A 195 -4.36 7.46 -9.76
CA PHE A 195 -4.08 8.51 -10.74
C PHE A 195 -4.95 9.75 -10.53
N MET A 196 -6.23 9.59 -10.18
CA MET A 196 -7.09 10.73 -9.85
C MET A 196 -6.57 11.46 -8.60
N MET A 197 -6.20 10.76 -7.53
CA MET A 197 -5.58 11.39 -6.36
C MET A 197 -4.25 12.05 -6.68
N MET A 198 -3.43 11.44 -7.54
CA MET A 198 -2.16 12.04 -7.99
C MET A 198 -2.42 13.35 -8.71
N ASN A 199 -3.39 13.42 -9.62
CA ASN A 199 -3.72 14.65 -10.33
C ASN A 199 -4.26 15.75 -9.40
N LEU A 200 -4.92 15.38 -8.30
CA LEU A 200 -5.36 16.33 -7.28
C LEU A 200 -4.19 16.83 -6.43
N LEU A 201 -3.35 15.93 -5.93
CA LEU A 201 -2.30 16.26 -4.94
C LEU A 201 -0.98 16.74 -5.57
N GLU A 202 -0.65 16.24 -6.75
CA GLU A 202 0.63 16.48 -7.46
C GLU A 202 0.40 16.56 -8.98
N PRO A 203 -0.25 17.62 -9.49
CA PRO A 203 -0.48 17.78 -10.92
C PRO A 203 0.84 17.85 -11.71
N ASN A 204 1.90 18.40 -11.10
CA ASN A 204 3.22 18.54 -11.71
C ASN A 204 4.16 17.38 -11.32
N TYR A 205 3.84 16.16 -11.77
CA TYR A 205 4.51 14.93 -11.34
C TYR A 205 6.05 14.96 -11.39
N VAL A 206 6.66 15.41 -12.49
CA VAL A 206 8.14 15.45 -12.60
C VAL A 206 8.74 16.51 -11.67
N HIS A 207 8.11 17.69 -11.58
CA HIS A 207 8.57 18.76 -10.69
C HIS A 207 8.47 18.36 -9.20
N SER A 208 7.49 17.53 -8.85
CA SER A 208 7.35 17.01 -7.48
C SER A 208 8.58 16.19 -7.02
N TRP A 209 9.39 15.66 -7.95
CA TRP A 209 10.59 14.88 -7.62
C TRP A 209 11.64 15.68 -6.86
N VAL A 210 11.58 17.01 -6.83
CA VAL A 210 12.43 17.81 -5.95
C VAL A 210 12.22 17.42 -4.47
N PHE A 211 10.98 17.14 -4.08
CA PHE A 211 10.58 16.93 -2.69
C PHE A 211 10.40 15.46 -2.34
N SER A 212 10.38 15.17 -1.03
CA SER A 212 10.34 13.80 -0.51
C SER A 212 9.07 13.05 -0.93
N TYR A 213 7.93 13.75 -1.01
CA TYR A 213 6.66 13.18 -1.43
C TYR A 213 6.74 12.68 -2.88
N GLY A 214 7.20 13.51 -3.83
CA GLY A 214 7.36 13.12 -5.22
C GLY A 214 8.39 12.03 -5.43
N GLN A 215 9.48 12.02 -4.66
CA GLN A 215 10.46 10.92 -4.66
C GLN A 215 9.84 9.58 -4.23
N ALA A 216 9.07 9.58 -3.14
CA ALA A 216 8.38 8.37 -2.68
C ALA A 216 7.29 7.94 -3.68
N LEU A 217 6.55 8.88 -4.26
CA LEU A 217 5.56 8.62 -5.30
C LEU A 217 6.21 7.98 -6.55
N LEU A 218 7.39 8.45 -6.97
CA LEU A 218 8.14 7.86 -8.07
C LEU A 218 8.54 6.41 -7.76
N ILE A 219 9.14 6.16 -6.59
CA ILE A 219 9.54 4.82 -6.17
C ILE A 219 8.31 3.89 -6.12
N LYS A 220 7.16 4.38 -5.65
CA LYS A 220 5.90 3.64 -5.65
C LYS A 220 5.48 3.25 -7.07
N HIS A 221 5.48 4.17 -8.03
CA HIS A 221 5.16 3.87 -9.43
C HIS A 221 6.13 2.84 -10.04
N LEU A 222 7.42 2.95 -9.74
CA LEU A 222 8.41 1.98 -10.21
C LEU A 222 8.19 0.58 -9.62
N LEU A 223 7.79 0.47 -8.35
CA LEU A 223 7.45 -0.80 -7.70
C LEU A 223 6.12 -1.41 -8.20
N ILE A 224 5.18 -0.57 -8.66
CA ILE A 224 3.90 -1.04 -9.24
C ILE A 224 4.15 -1.87 -10.51
N ILE A 225 5.14 -1.52 -11.33
CA ILE A 225 5.47 -2.25 -12.57
C ILE A 225 5.77 -3.74 -12.28
N PRO A 226 6.76 -4.11 -11.45
CA PRO A 226 7.00 -5.52 -11.13
C PRO A 226 5.82 -6.16 -10.39
N LEU A 227 5.07 -5.42 -9.54
CA LEU A 227 3.88 -5.96 -8.89
C LEU A 227 2.83 -6.40 -9.93
N LEU A 228 2.53 -5.56 -10.92
CA LEU A 228 1.57 -5.88 -11.98
C LEU A 228 2.04 -7.06 -12.85
N ILE A 229 3.35 -7.17 -13.09
CA ILE A 229 3.92 -8.33 -13.75
C ILE A 229 3.67 -9.58 -12.90
N PHE A 230 4.02 -9.58 -11.60
CA PHE A 230 3.72 -10.70 -10.70
C PHE A 230 2.22 -11.06 -10.72
N ALA A 231 1.34 -10.07 -10.61
CA ALA A 231 -0.10 -10.26 -10.64
C ALA A 231 -0.58 -10.91 -11.93
N PHE A 232 -0.06 -10.46 -13.09
CA PHE A 232 -0.36 -11.06 -14.39
C PHE A 232 0.11 -12.53 -14.47
N PHE A 233 1.36 -12.80 -14.06
CA PHE A 233 1.90 -14.16 -14.07
C PHE A 233 1.12 -15.09 -13.12
N ASN A 234 0.79 -14.61 -11.92
CA ASN A 234 0.05 -15.38 -10.92
C ASN A 234 -1.41 -15.61 -11.33
N GLY A 235 -2.05 -14.61 -11.94
CA GLY A 235 -3.44 -14.68 -12.38
C GLY A 235 -3.66 -15.55 -13.61
N PHE A 236 -2.75 -15.51 -14.60
CA PHE A 236 -2.96 -16.15 -15.90
C PHE A 236 -2.02 -17.33 -16.18
N LEU A 237 -0.72 -17.18 -15.92
CA LEU A 237 0.29 -18.16 -16.36
C LEU A 237 0.47 -19.32 -15.38
N ILE A 238 0.34 -19.07 -14.07
CA ILE A 238 0.35 -20.14 -13.06
C ILE A 238 -0.81 -21.12 -13.27
N LYS A 239 -1.98 -20.65 -13.70
CA LYS A 239 -3.12 -21.51 -14.04
C LYS A 239 -2.74 -22.57 -15.09
N ASN A 240 -2.01 -22.16 -16.13
CA ASN A 240 -1.56 -23.06 -17.19
C ASN A 240 -0.43 -23.99 -16.70
N LYS A 241 0.47 -23.50 -15.85
CA LYS A 241 1.54 -24.33 -15.26
C LYS A 241 0.98 -25.43 -14.37
N LEU A 242 0.00 -25.13 -13.52
CA LEU A 242 -0.65 -26.11 -12.63
C LEU A 242 -1.34 -27.24 -13.41
N LYS A 243 -1.93 -26.93 -14.58
CA LYS A 243 -2.53 -27.96 -15.44
C LYS A 243 -1.50 -28.92 -16.03
N ARG A 244 -0.28 -28.45 -16.29
CA ARG A 244 0.81 -29.25 -16.86
C ARG A 244 1.63 -29.97 -15.79
N ASN A 245 1.78 -29.36 -14.63
CA ASN A 245 2.51 -29.90 -13.49
C ASN A 245 1.72 -29.66 -12.19
N PRO A 246 0.91 -30.64 -11.75
CA PRO A 246 0.14 -30.55 -10.51
C PRO A 246 0.98 -30.39 -9.24
N GLN A 247 2.29 -30.73 -9.30
CA GLN A 247 3.23 -30.59 -8.18
C GLN A 247 3.82 -29.17 -8.07
N PHE A 248 3.55 -28.30 -9.03
CA PHE A 248 4.02 -26.92 -8.97
C PHE A 248 3.45 -26.20 -7.74
N ASN A 249 4.29 -25.47 -7.02
CA ASN A 249 3.88 -24.72 -5.82
C ASN A 249 3.60 -23.23 -6.16
N PRO A 250 2.33 -22.82 -6.26
CA PRO A 250 1.95 -21.45 -6.57
C PRO A 250 2.08 -20.50 -5.36
N VAL A 251 2.11 -21.03 -4.13
CA VAL A 251 2.17 -20.24 -2.89
C VAL A 251 3.46 -19.41 -2.81
N SER A 252 4.58 -19.98 -3.24
CA SER A 252 5.88 -19.28 -3.26
C SER A 252 5.86 -18.04 -4.16
N TRP A 253 5.07 -18.05 -5.23
CA TRP A 253 4.93 -16.92 -6.14
C TRP A 253 3.99 -15.84 -5.60
N LEU A 254 2.93 -16.23 -4.88
CA LEU A 254 2.11 -15.27 -4.12
C LEU A 254 2.92 -14.59 -3.02
N ARG A 255 3.82 -15.32 -2.35
CA ARG A 255 4.73 -14.73 -1.33
C ARG A 255 5.66 -13.70 -1.95
N ALA A 256 6.19 -13.96 -3.15
CA ALA A 256 7.03 -13.01 -3.87
C ALA A 256 6.25 -11.74 -4.24
N GLU A 257 5.05 -11.88 -4.80
CA GLU A 257 4.14 -10.76 -5.07
C GLU A 257 3.85 -9.96 -3.80
N SER A 258 3.58 -10.67 -2.70
CA SER A 258 3.32 -10.07 -1.38
C SER A 258 4.51 -9.26 -0.85
N MET A 259 5.75 -9.69 -1.10
CA MET A 259 6.94 -8.94 -0.69
C MET A 259 7.04 -7.60 -1.41
N ILE A 260 6.73 -7.54 -2.72
CA ILE A 260 6.70 -6.28 -3.48
C ILE A 260 5.56 -5.39 -2.98
N ALA A 261 4.38 -5.96 -2.73
CA ALA A 261 3.24 -5.21 -2.16
C ALA A 261 3.57 -4.62 -0.77
N PHE A 262 4.31 -5.34 0.07
CA PHE A 262 4.77 -4.83 1.37
C PHE A 262 5.75 -3.65 1.22
N LEU A 263 6.65 -3.68 0.22
CA LEU A 263 7.50 -2.53 -0.09
C LEU A 263 6.66 -1.31 -0.51
N ILE A 264 5.60 -1.53 -1.32
CA ILE A 264 4.68 -0.46 -1.72
C ILE A 264 3.92 0.12 -0.51
N PHE A 265 3.50 -0.71 0.46
CA PHE A 265 2.91 -0.21 1.71
C PHE A 265 3.90 0.63 2.52
N SER A 266 5.16 0.20 2.57
CA SER A 266 6.22 0.92 3.28
C SER A 266 6.46 2.30 2.65
N ILE A 267 6.52 2.38 1.32
CA ILE A 267 6.65 3.66 0.60
C ILE A 267 5.38 4.51 0.76
N THR A 268 4.19 3.92 0.70
CA THR A 268 2.92 4.63 0.90
C THR A 268 2.83 5.22 2.31
N ALA A 269 3.32 4.51 3.33
CA ALA A 269 3.40 5.01 4.70
C ALA A 269 4.42 6.16 4.88
N ILE A 270 5.48 6.18 4.07
CA ILE A 270 6.39 7.34 4.03
C ILE A 270 5.67 8.55 3.41
N MET A 271 4.93 8.34 2.32
CA MET A 271 4.15 9.39 1.65
C MET A 271 3.03 9.93 2.53
N GLY A 272 2.34 9.08 3.29
CA GLY A 272 1.20 9.46 4.14
C GLY A 272 1.56 10.45 5.25
N GLN A 273 2.85 10.63 5.52
CA GLN A 273 3.42 11.49 6.54
C GLN A 273 4.15 12.70 5.94
N GLN A 274 4.06 12.89 4.63
CA GLN A 274 4.69 13.99 3.91
C GLN A 274 3.62 14.88 3.29
N THR A 275 3.87 16.18 3.29
CA THR A 275 3.02 17.16 2.62
C THR A 275 3.23 17.07 1.11
N PRO A 276 2.17 16.92 0.30
CA PRO A 276 2.25 17.12 -1.14
C PRO A 276 2.73 18.55 -1.48
N SER A 277 3.67 18.66 -2.40
CA SER A 277 4.24 19.92 -2.88
C SER A 277 3.28 20.75 -3.72
N HIS A 278 2.38 20.13 -4.50
CA HIS A 278 1.54 20.76 -5.54
C HIS A 278 2.35 21.50 -6.64
N ASP A 279 3.13 22.51 -6.26
CA ASP A 279 4.04 23.30 -7.08
C ASP A 279 5.37 23.61 -6.35
N ILE A 280 6.46 23.83 -7.09
CA ILE A 280 7.78 24.14 -6.50
C ILE A 280 7.78 25.49 -5.80
N ALA A 281 7.19 26.53 -6.41
CA ALA A 281 7.21 27.88 -5.86
C ALA A 281 6.47 27.93 -4.51
N GLU A 282 5.25 27.40 -4.50
CA GLU A 282 4.42 27.32 -3.29
C GLU A 282 5.08 26.47 -2.20
N ALA A 283 5.64 25.31 -2.55
CA ALA A 283 6.34 24.45 -1.59
C ALA A 283 7.55 25.15 -0.94
N LEU A 284 8.36 25.87 -1.72
CA LEU A 284 9.50 26.63 -1.19
C LEU A 284 9.04 27.79 -0.29
N GLU A 285 7.95 28.48 -0.64
CA GLU A 285 7.35 29.53 0.20
C GLU A 285 6.87 28.98 1.55
N PHE A 286 6.30 27.77 1.57
CA PHE A 286 5.94 27.05 2.79
C PHE A 286 7.14 26.42 3.52
N GLY A 287 8.36 26.67 3.05
CA GLY A 287 9.60 26.23 3.69
C GLY A 287 9.96 24.77 3.45
N LEU A 288 9.29 24.07 2.52
CA LEU A 288 9.69 22.72 2.14
C LEU A 288 11.10 22.78 1.52
N GLN A 289 11.95 21.86 1.97
CA GLN A 289 13.31 21.74 1.46
C GLN A 289 13.39 20.63 0.42
N PRO A 290 14.27 20.76 -0.59
CA PRO A 290 14.60 19.66 -1.48
C PRO A 290 14.96 18.40 -0.68
N SER A 291 14.49 17.25 -1.15
CA SER A 291 14.74 16.00 -0.45
C SER A 291 16.22 15.65 -0.49
N GLN A 292 16.73 15.08 0.62
CA GLN A 292 18.12 14.60 0.68
C GLN A 292 18.44 13.64 -0.46
N LEU A 293 17.48 12.79 -0.84
CA LEU A 293 17.64 11.83 -1.91
C LEU A 293 17.80 12.50 -3.28
N PHE A 294 17.01 13.55 -3.56
CA PHE A 294 17.15 14.36 -4.77
C PHE A 294 18.49 15.11 -4.81
N SER A 295 18.88 15.73 -3.70
CA SER A 295 20.13 16.50 -3.59
C SER A 295 21.40 15.67 -3.77
N LEU A 296 21.34 14.34 -3.67
CA LEU A 296 22.48 13.47 -4.00
C LEU A 296 22.82 13.48 -5.51
N PHE A 297 21.82 13.72 -6.36
CA PHE A 297 21.95 13.64 -7.81
C PHE A 297 21.89 15.02 -8.46
N PHE A 298 21.05 15.91 -7.95
CA PHE A 298 20.92 17.27 -8.45
C PHE A 298 21.86 18.21 -7.70
N ARG A 299 22.79 18.83 -8.42
CA ARG A 299 23.78 19.78 -7.88
C ARG A 299 23.45 21.26 -8.17
N GLY A 300 22.36 21.53 -8.87
CA GLY A 300 21.89 22.89 -9.12
C GLY A 300 21.22 23.49 -7.88
N GLU A 301 21.09 24.82 -7.87
CA GLU A 301 20.23 25.50 -6.91
C GLU A 301 18.77 25.30 -7.31
N VAL A 302 17.91 24.99 -6.33
CA VAL A 302 16.47 24.88 -6.53
C VAL A 302 15.85 26.24 -6.23
N SER A 303 15.36 26.90 -7.27
CA SER A 303 14.59 28.16 -7.20
C SER A 303 13.11 27.94 -7.59
N PRO A 304 12.20 28.89 -7.30
CA PRO A 304 10.79 28.80 -7.70
C PRO A 304 10.57 28.55 -9.20
N ASP A 305 11.46 29.08 -10.06
CA ASP A 305 11.38 28.92 -11.51
C ASP A 305 12.09 27.63 -12.03
N THR A 306 12.43 26.69 -11.14
CA THR A 306 13.16 25.48 -11.52
C THR A 306 12.30 24.60 -12.43
N LEU A 307 12.69 24.53 -13.70
CA LEU A 307 12.08 23.64 -14.67
C LEU A 307 12.91 22.35 -14.80
N LEU A 308 12.46 21.29 -14.15
CA LEU A 308 13.09 19.99 -14.29
C LEU A 308 12.86 19.43 -15.70
N GLN A 309 13.95 19.18 -16.42
CA GLN A 309 13.90 18.54 -17.74
C GLN A 309 14.64 17.21 -17.71
N LEU A 310 14.03 16.19 -18.31
CA LEU A 310 14.68 14.92 -18.55
C LEU A 310 15.63 15.03 -19.74
N SER A 311 16.91 14.81 -19.48
CA SER A 311 17.98 14.82 -20.46
C SER A 311 18.70 13.47 -20.50
N LEU A 312 19.24 13.13 -21.66
CA LEU A 312 20.01 11.90 -21.84
C LEU A 312 21.47 12.17 -21.45
N SER A 313 21.83 11.83 -20.20
CA SER A 313 23.23 11.74 -19.79
C SER A 313 23.77 10.32 -20.08
N PRO A 314 25.09 10.15 -20.38
CA PRO A 314 25.65 8.82 -20.62
C PRO A 314 25.40 7.83 -19.48
N LEU A 315 25.47 8.30 -18.22
CA LEU A 315 25.15 7.51 -17.04
C LEU A 315 23.67 7.15 -16.98
N SER A 316 22.77 8.10 -17.24
CA SER A 316 21.33 7.84 -17.31
C SER A 316 21.01 6.75 -18.34
N VAL A 317 21.63 6.80 -19.52
CA VAL A 317 21.46 5.81 -20.60
C VAL A 317 22.00 4.44 -20.20
N THR A 318 23.14 4.38 -19.50
CA THR A 318 23.69 3.11 -19.00
C THR A 318 22.73 2.45 -17.99
N PHE A 319 22.24 3.21 -17.01
CA PHE A 319 21.28 2.70 -16.04
C PHE A 319 19.93 2.33 -16.67
N ALA A 320 19.47 3.08 -17.68
CA ALA A 320 18.28 2.72 -18.47
C ALA A 320 18.46 1.36 -19.16
N THR A 321 19.64 1.13 -19.74
CA THR A 321 19.97 -0.14 -20.41
C THR A 321 19.96 -1.30 -19.40
N VAL A 322 20.57 -1.13 -18.23
CA VAL A 322 20.55 -2.16 -17.16
C VAL A 322 19.12 -2.41 -16.67
N SER A 323 18.29 -1.38 -16.56
CA SER A 323 16.88 -1.52 -16.20
C SER A 323 16.12 -2.39 -17.21
N VAL A 324 16.25 -2.09 -18.51
CA VAL A 324 15.62 -2.87 -19.58
C VAL A 324 16.10 -4.33 -19.56
N LEU A 325 17.41 -4.56 -19.40
CA LEU A 325 17.97 -5.91 -19.28
C LEU A 325 17.42 -6.65 -18.05
N SER A 326 17.29 -5.97 -16.91
CA SER A 326 16.72 -6.53 -15.68
C SER A 326 15.27 -6.94 -15.89
N LEU A 327 14.49 -6.13 -16.60
CA LEU A 327 13.10 -6.44 -16.93
C LEU A 327 13.00 -7.65 -17.88
N ILE A 328 13.84 -7.73 -18.91
CA ILE A 328 13.91 -8.88 -19.82
C ILE A 328 14.29 -10.15 -19.06
N LEU A 329 15.30 -10.09 -18.20
CA LEU A 329 15.73 -11.23 -17.38
C LEU A 329 14.65 -11.65 -16.37
N MET A 330 13.91 -10.70 -15.80
CA MET A 330 12.75 -10.96 -14.95
C MET A 330 11.71 -11.81 -15.70
N LEU A 331 11.30 -11.37 -16.90
CA LEU A 331 10.35 -12.09 -17.75
C LEU A 331 10.88 -13.47 -18.18
N TYR A 332 12.16 -13.55 -18.55
CA TYR A 332 12.81 -14.81 -18.88
C TYR A 332 12.77 -15.80 -17.71
N PHE A 333 13.10 -15.36 -16.49
CA PHE A 333 13.08 -16.21 -15.30
C PHE A 333 11.66 -16.63 -14.92
N PHE A 334 10.65 -15.77 -15.05
CA PHE A 334 9.26 -16.19 -14.87
C PHE A 334 8.85 -17.32 -15.82
N TYR A 335 9.26 -17.23 -17.09
CA TYR A 335 8.88 -18.22 -18.09
C TYR A 335 9.64 -19.54 -17.90
N LYS A 336 10.95 -19.48 -17.68
CA LYS A 336 11.84 -20.65 -17.70
C LYS A 336 12.19 -21.26 -16.34
N LYS A 337 12.09 -20.51 -15.24
CA LYS A 337 12.52 -20.98 -13.91
C LYS A 337 11.31 -21.21 -13.00
N GLU A 338 11.44 -22.19 -12.12
CA GLU A 338 10.42 -22.49 -11.09
C GLU A 338 10.67 -21.71 -9.78
N ARG A 339 11.81 -21.02 -9.68
CA ARG A 339 12.20 -20.26 -8.47
C ARG A 339 11.84 -18.79 -8.62
N TYR A 340 11.17 -18.24 -7.61
CA TYR A 340 10.76 -16.84 -7.57
C TYR A 340 11.89 -15.86 -7.17
N VAL A 341 12.95 -16.35 -6.50
CA VAL A 341 14.03 -15.48 -5.98
C VAL A 341 14.76 -14.69 -7.08
N PRO A 342 15.21 -15.29 -8.20
CA PRO A 342 15.83 -14.51 -9.28
C PRO A 342 14.90 -13.44 -9.85
N VAL A 343 13.59 -13.73 -9.90
CA VAL A 343 12.60 -12.78 -10.36
C VAL A 343 12.51 -11.58 -9.41
N LEU A 344 12.42 -11.82 -8.10
CA LEU A 344 12.43 -10.75 -7.10
C LEU A 344 13.70 -9.89 -7.18
N MET A 345 14.87 -10.52 -7.32
CA MET A 345 16.14 -9.78 -7.45
C MET A 345 16.14 -8.89 -8.68
N MET A 346 15.68 -9.40 -9.83
CA MET A 346 15.57 -8.61 -11.06
C MET A 346 14.52 -7.51 -10.95
N SER A 347 13.41 -7.72 -10.22
CA SER A 347 12.42 -6.68 -9.92
C SER A 347 13.01 -5.53 -9.14
N LEU A 348 13.77 -5.82 -8.07
CA LEU A 348 14.41 -4.78 -7.26
C LEU A 348 15.52 -4.07 -8.04
N LEU A 349 16.31 -4.81 -8.82
CA LEU A 349 17.33 -4.22 -9.68
C LEU A 349 16.71 -3.29 -10.73
N PHE A 350 15.60 -3.69 -11.36
CA PHE A 350 14.83 -2.83 -12.26
C PHE A 350 14.41 -1.53 -11.58
N VAL A 351 13.83 -1.58 -10.38
CA VAL A 351 13.39 -0.38 -9.65
C VAL A 351 14.57 0.55 -9.37
N ILE A 352 15.67 0.02 -8.80
CA ILE A 352 16.85 0.81 -8.44
C ILE A 352 17.48 1.45 -9.68
N THR A 353 17.68 0.67 -10.75
CA THR A 353 18.36 1.15 -11.96
C THR A 353 17.50 2.13 -12.75
N THR A 354 16.19 1.93 -12.80
CA THR A 354 15.28 2.92 -13.41
C THR A 354 15.27 4.22 -12.62
N TYR A 355 15.20 4.14 -11.29
CA TYR A 355 15.27 5.30 -10.42
C TYR A 355 16.57 6.09 -10.64
N LEU A 356 17.72 5.41 -10.63
CA LEU A 356 19.03 6.04 -10.88
C LEU A 356 19.12 6.64 -12.29
N SER A 357 18.57 5.96 -13.30
CA SER A 357 18.51 6.49 -14.66
C SER A 357 17.74 7.81 -14.74
N LEU A 358 16.58 7.87 -14.08
CA LEU A 358 15.77 9.09 -14.03
C LEU A 358 16.49 10.20 -13.28
N MET A 359 16.97 9.95 -12.06
CA MET A 359 17.64 10.98 -11.25
C MET A 359 18.90 11.54 -11.90
N LEU A 360 19.72 10.69 -12.54
CA LEU A 360 20.92 11.11 -13.27
C LEU A 360 20.61 11.73 -14.64
N GLY A 361 19.35 11.69 -15.08
CA GLY A 361 18.86 12.31 -16.29
C GLY A 361 18.28 13.71 -16.07
N ILE A 362 17.97 14.08 -14.82
CA ILE A 362 17.38 15.38 -14.49
C ILE A 362 18.43 16.49 -14.68
N LYS A 363 17.99 17.60 -15.28
CA LYS A 363 18.71 18.87 -15.37
C LYS A 363 17.85 20.03 -14.93
#